data_AF-A0A5M3X8F1-F1
#
_entry.id   AF-A0A5M3X8F1-F1
#
_cell.length_a   1.000
_cell.length_b   1.000
_cell.length_c   1.000
_cell.angle_alpha   90.00
_cell.angle_beta   90.00
_cell.angle_gamma   90.00
#
_symmetry.space_group_name_H-M   'P 1'
#
loop_
_entity.id
_entity.type
_entity.pdbx_description
1 polymer ?
#
loop_
_entity_poly.entity_id
_entity_poly.type
_entity_poly.pdbx_seq_one_letter_code
_entity_poly.pdbx_strand_id
1 'polypeptide(L)'
;MEDITTTNEGRAGSRTPVGIGLATRGIQRELGELRAALCYILGKFHKEPGPQGLTTISVLSDQEIFKEIRRLRTIAESVERHGSEP
;
A
#
# COMPACT_ATOMS: atom_id res chain seq x y z
N MET A 1 -52.20 -30.67 -15.85
CA MET A 1 -51.70 -32.05 -15.62
C MET A 1 -50.64 -32.22 -16.69
N GLU A 2 -49.33 -32.17 -16.40
CA GLU A 2 -48.60 -32.70 -15.26
C GLU A 2 -47.48 -31.75 -14.77
N ASP A 3 -47.10 -31.96 -13.51
CA ASP A 3 -46.07 -31.32 -12.69
C ASP A 3 -44.64 -31.65 -13.16
N ILE A 4 -43.70 -30.70 -13.10
CA ILE A 4 -42.28 -30.99 -12.84
C ILE A 4 -41.72 -29.91 -11.91
N THR A 5 -41.75 -30.24 -10.62
CA THR A 5 -40.95 -29.59 -9.59
C THR A 5 -39.57 -30.24 -9.57
N THR A 6 -38.52 -29.47 -9.86
CA THR A 6 -37.17 -29.83 -9.40
C THR A 6 -36.42 -28.57 -8.97
N THR A 7 -36.57 -28.27 -7.68
CA THR A 7 -35.65 -27.50 -6.86
C THR A 7 -34.22 -27.96 -7.12
N ASN A 8 -33.32 -27.02 -7.42
CA ASN A 8 -31.90 -27.26 -7.30
C ASN A 8 -31.27 -26.13 -6.48
N GLU A 9 -31.16 -26.39 -5.18
CA GLU A 9 -30.33 -25.61 -4.27
C GLU A 9 -28.86 -25.79 -4.65
N GLY A 10 -28.36 -24.92 -5.53
CA GLY A 10 -26.96 -24.81 -5.88
C GLY A 10 -26.27 -23.73 -5.04
N ARG A 11 -25.92 -24.07 -3.80
CA ARG A 11 -25.04 -23.34 -2.88
C ARG A 11 -23.96 -22.53 -3.63
N ALA A 12 -24.11 -21.20 -3.63
CA ALA A 12 -23.14 -20.25 -4.18
C ALA A 12 -21.85 -20.22 -3.34
N GLY A 13 -21.04 -21.28 -3.47
CA GLY A 13 -19.66 -21.26 -3.02
C GLY A 13 -18.86 -20.37 -3.96
N SER A 14 -18.65 -19.11 -3.55
CA SER A 14 -17.76 -18.15 -4.20
C SER A 14 -16.35 -18.72 -4.28
N ARG A 15 -16.07 -19.47 -5.34
CA ARG A 15 -14.72 -19.87 -5.74
C ARG A 15 -14.11 -18.65 -6.43
N THR A 16 -13.42 -17.82 -5.67
CA THR A 16 -12.47 -16.88 -6.28
C THR A 16 -11.44 -17.69 -7.08
N PRO A 17 -11.18 -17.36 -8.35
CA PRO A 17 -10.21 -18.09 -9.15
C PRO A 17 -8.82 -17.94 -8.52
N VAL A 18 -8.23 -19.06 -8.10
CA VAL A 18 -6.91 -19.16 -7.45
C VAL A 18 -5.80 -18.43 -8.24
N GLY A 19 -5.95 -18.31 -9.56
CA GLY A 19 -5.00 -17.61 -10.45
C GLY A 19 -4.90 -16.09 -10.25
N ILE A 20 -5.98 -15.40 -9.83
CA ILE A 20 -5.96 -13.93 -9.65
C ILE A 20 -5.23 -13.57 -8.35
N GLY A 21 -5.30 -14.43 -7.33
CA GLY A 21 -4.68 -14.22 -6.02
C GLY A 21 -3.14 -14.24 -6.03
N LEU A 22 -2.52 -14.94 -6.98
CA LEU A 22 -1.05 -15.03 -7.08
C LEU A 22 -0.44 -13.79 -7.78
N ALA A 23 -1.05 -13.34 -8.88
CA ALA A 23 -0.59 -12.14 -9.59
C ALA A 23 -0.71 -10.87 -8.72
N THR A 24 -1.80 -10.76 -7.97
CA THR A 24 -2.04 -9.64 -7.05
C THR A 24 -1.06 -9.64 -5.87
N ARG A 25 -0.63 -10.80 -5.36
CA ARG A 25 0.39 -10.89 -4.30
C ARG A 25 1.75 -10.35 -4.73
N GLY A 26 2.18 -10.62 -5.97
CA GLY A 26 3.43 -10.09 -6.52
C GLY A 26 3.42 -8.56 -6.55
N ILE A 27 2.35 -7.98 -7.10
CA ILE A 27 2.17 -6.52 -7.20
C ILE A 27 2.11 -5.87 -5.81
N GLN A 28 1.40 -6.47 -4.85
CA GLN A 28 1.33 -5.93 -3.48
C GLN A 28 2.68 -5.94 -2.78
N ARG A 29 3.51 -6.96 -3.02
CA ARG A 29 4.86 -7.02 -2.48
C ARG A 29 5.75 -5.93 -3.08
N GLU A 30 5.79 -5.82 -4.40
CA GLU A 30 6.58 -4.79 -5.10
C GLU A 30 6.17 -3.39 -4.68
N LEU A 31 4.87 -3.14 -4.52
CA LEU A 31 4.35 -1.87 -4.02
C LEU A 31 4.77 -1.59 -2.57
N GLY A 32 4.75 -2.62 -1.72
CA GLY A 32 5.24 -2.53 -0.34
C GLY A 32 6.74 -2.20 -0.28
N GLU A 33 7.55 -2.84 -1.12
CA GLU A 33 8.98 -2.59 -1.23
C GLU A 33 9.27 -1.16 -1.72
N LEU A 34 8.52 -0.69 -2.73
CA LEU A 34 8.62 0.69 -3.21
C LEU A 34 8.29 1.71 -2.12
N ARG A 35 7.20 1.50 -1.37
CA ARG A 35 6.82 2.38 -0.25
C ARG A 35 7.90 2.40 0.83
N ALA A 36 8.46 1.25 1.17
CA ALA A 36 9.54 1.16 2.15
C ALA A 36 10.79 1.92 1.69
N ALA A 37 11.19 1.77 0.43
CA ALA A 37 12.32 2.50 -0.14
C ALA A 37 12.10 4.02 -0.13
N LEU A 38 10.90 4.49 -0.51
CA LEU A 38 10.55 5.90 -0.45
C LEU A 38 10.56 6.44 0.99
N CYS A 39 9.99 5.70 1.94
CA CYS A 39 10.01 6.11 3.35
C CYS A 39 11.42 6.18 3.91
N TYR A 40 12.32 5.28 3.49
CA TYR A 40 13.73 5.33 3.85
C TYR A 40 14.41 6.61 3.32
N ILE A 41 14.23 6.92 2.03
CA ILE A 41 14.78 8.12 1.40
C ILE A 41 14.24 9.41 2.05
N LEU A 42 12.96 9.43 2.38
CA LEU A 42 12.30 10.57 3.03
C LEU A 42 12.64 10.69 4.54
N GLY A 43 13.40 9.75 5.12
CA GLY A 43 13.67 9.73 6.56
C GLY A 43 12.42 9.48 7.42
N LYS A 44 11.37 8.87 6.86
CA LYS A 44 10.10 8.54 7.53
C LYS A 44 9.98 7.07 7.91
N PHE A 45 11.08 6.36 7.84
CA PHE A 45 11.18 4.94 8.10
C PHE A 45 11.32 4.66 9.59
N HIS A 46 10.33 3.97 10.19
CA HIS A 46 10.34 3.62 11.60
C HIS A 46 10.46 2.11 11.78
N LYS A 47 11.39 1.70 12.64
CA LYS A 47 11.61 0.30 13.04
C LYS A 47 11.32 0.17 14.52
N GLU A 48 10.52 -0.82 14.86
CA GLU A 48 10.20 -1.12 16.25
C GLU A 48 10.15 -2.63 16.49
N PRO A 49 10.42 -3.10 17.73
CA PRO A 49 10.19 -4.48 18.11
C PRO A 49 8.71 -4.82 17.92
N GLY A 50 8.47 -5.83 17.10
CA GLY A 50 7.17 -6.41 16.84
C GLY A 50 6.87 -7.61 17.73
N PRO A 51 5.65 -8.17 17.63
CA PRO A 51 5.27 -9.35 18.37
C PRO A 51 6.17 -10.55 18.02
N GLN A 52 6.36 -11.43 19.00
CA GLN A 52 7.13 -12.68 18.83
C GLN A 52 8.60 -12.48 18.40
N GLY A 53 9.19 -11.33 18.73
CA GLY A 53 10.58 -11.02 18.39
C GLY A 53 10.81 -10.64 16.92
N LEU A 54 9.73 -10.43 16.16
CA LEU A 54 9.81 -9.86 14.81
C LEU A 54 10.18 -8.37 14.88
N THR A 55 10.70 -7.81 13.79
CA THR A 55 10.84 -6.36 13.65
C THR A 55 9.71 -5.85 12.79
N THR A 56 8.94 -4.89 13.30
CA THR A 56 7.91 -4.20 12.53
C THR A 56 8.55 -2.99 11.85
N ILE A 57 8.26 -2.83 10.55
CA ILE A 57 8.62 -1.65 9.78
C ILE A 57 7.34 -0.90 9.46
N SER A 58 7.23 0.32 9.97
CA SER A 58 6.10 1.21 9.70
C SER A 58 6.45 2.12 8.53
N VAL A 59 5.67 2.01 7.46
CA VAL A 59 5.77 2.82 6.24
C VAL A 59 4.55 3.71 6.13
N LEU A 60 4.74 4.89 5.54
CA LEU A 60 3.65 5.81 5.23
C LEU A 60 2.73 5.22 4.15
N SER A 61 1.45 5.60 4.21
CA SER A 61 0.52 5.40 3.12
C SER A 61 0.89 6.27 1.90
N ASP A 62 0.36 5.94 0.72
CA ASP A 62 0.62 6.72 -0.51
C ASP A 62 0.25 8.20 -0.33
N GLN A 63 -0.87 8.48 0.31
CA GLN A 63 -1.34 9.85 0.55
C GLN A 63 -0.38 10.62 1.47
N GLU A 64 0.15 9.96 2.50
CA GLU A 64 1.14 10.55 3.40
C GLU A 64 2.49 10.78 2.69
N ILE A 65 2.91 9.85 1.83
CA ILE A 65 4.10 10.02 0.98
C ILE A 65 3.93 11.25 0.08
N PHE A 66 2.81 11.38 -0.62
CA PHE A 66 2.55 12.56 -1.47
C PHE A 66 2.51 13.86 -0.68
N LYS A 67 1.91 13.85 0.51
CA LYS A 67 1.88 15.02 1.39
C LYS A 67 3.28 15.44 1.82
N GLU A 68 4.13 14.47 2.17
CA GLU A 68 5.50 14.75 2.59
C GLU A 68 6.35 15.28 1.43
N ILE A 69 6.22 14.71 0.23
CA ILE A 69 6.90 15.21 -0.97
C ILE A 69 6.50 16.66 -1.26
N ARG A 70 5.19 16.99 -1.18
CA ARG A 70 4.71 18.37 -1.36
C ARG A 70 5.29 19.31 -0.30
N ARG A 71 5.33 18.89 0.96
CA ARG A 71 5.92 19.67 2.06
C ARG A 71 7.40 19.97 1.79
N LEU A 72 8.18 18.96 1.40
CA LEU A 72 9.60 19.11 1.07
C LEU A 72 9.82 20.05 -0.11
N ARG A 73 8.98 19.94 -1.15
CA ARG A 73 9.02 20.84 -2.30
C ARG A 73 8.79 22.29 -1.90
N THR A 74 7.77 22.57 -1.10
CA THR A 74 7.50 23.94 -0.61
C THR A 74 8.66 24.50 0.20
N ILE A 75 9.33 23.67 1.00
CA ILE A 75 10.52 24.08 1.75
C ILE A 75 11.67 24.39 0.79
N ALA A 76 11.95 23.51 -0.17
CA ALA A 76 13.00 23.72 -1.16
C ALA A 76 12.79 25.02 -1.97
N GLU A 77 11.57 25.24 -2.48
CA GLU A 77 11.19 26.46 -3.20
C GLU A 77 11.29 27.72 -2.30
N SER A 78 11.09 27.58 -0.99
CA SER A 78 11.33 28.68 -0.05
C SER A 78 12.82 28.95 0.11
N VAL A 79 13.65 27.92 0.27
CA VAL A 79 15.10 28.05 0.44
C VAL A 79 15.74 28.70 -0.79
N GLU A 80 15.35 28.28 -2.01
CA GLU A 80 15.85 28.88 -3.25
C GLU A 80 15.55 30.38 -3.34
N ARG A 81 14.37 30.80 -2.89
CA ARG A 81 13.96 32.22 -2.89
C ARG A 81 14.74 33.05 -1.88
N HIS A 82 15.02 32.53 -0.68
CA HIS A 82 15.75 33.27 0.37
C HIS A 82 17.27 33.18 0.22
N GLY A 83 17.79 32.17 -0.47
CA GLY A 83 19.22 32.06 -0.81
C GLY A 83 19.64 32.89 -2.02
N SER A 84 18.69 33.57 -2.68
CA SER A 84 18.91 34.44 -3.84
C SER A 84 18.85 35.94 -3.49
N GLU A 85 18.70 36.30 -2.21
CA GLU A 85 18.82 37.68 -1.74
C GLU A 85 20.29 37.97 -1.33
N PRO A 86 20.96 38.95 -1.97
CA PRO A 86 22.37 39.29 -1.71
C PRO A 86 22.60 40.07 -0.40
#